data_AF-A0A936GNV2-F1
#
_entry.id   AF-A0A936GNV2-F1
#
_cell.length_a   1.000
_cell.length_b   1.000
_cell.length_c   1.000
_cell.angle_alpha   90.00
_cell.angle_beta   90.00
_cell.angle_gamma   90.00
#
_symmetry.space_group_name_H-M   'P 1'
#
loop_
_entity.id
_entity.type
_entity.pdbx_description
1 polymer ?
#
loop_
_entity_poly.entity_id
_entity_poly.type
_entity_poly.pdbx_seq_one_letter_code
_entity_poly.pdbx_strand_id
1 'polypeptide(L)'
;MVIIAPAIGKKPKVRFGFTIIVSISRHRTSIRGWRLFYTLFSEDINLDTGDETTGLRLPSGEYDIPMLFTDKLFDYTGQMFFDTFNLEGILGDQQTVNFKIKPYLEVKRRKYRFRFLDGGPSRYIELSLSNGTKFVRIANCGNLLPKAQIVKSIRLGVAERADVIVDFSQFPAGTEIYLENRLEQVSGKGPTGKILPSSDKTKLLKFIVTDDAPDNSAPLAQLISQVMVPMPKRAANPVVRKRNWSFDTSNGAWTVNGQLFDPTVISAYPVEGTAEEWTFRSGGGWGHPIHTHHEEFQVISRNDKFPAEDDLSRKDVVRIGQGAQGTSGTGKLTMYMQFRDWYGDYPMHCHNVVHEDHSMMIRFKIVPSDDPNAGK
;
A
#
# COMPACT_ATOMS: atom_id res chain seq x y z
N MET A 1 0.46 14.51 13.69
CA MET A 1 -0.42 15.44 12.94
C MET A 1 -0.14 15.26 11.46
N VAL A 2 -0.75 14.24 10.84
CA VAL A 2 -0.75 14.08 9.37
C VAL A 2 -1.95 14.90 8.89
N ILE A 3 -1.70 16.17 8.60
CA ILE A 3 -2.66 17.03 7.90
C ILE A 3 -2.15 17.10 6.46
N ILE A 4 -2.90 16.51 5.54
CA ILE A 4 -2.86 17.02 4.17
C ILE A 4 -3.46 18.41 4.26
N ALA A 5 -2.60 19.44 4.18
CA ALA A 5 -3.07 20.80 4.10
C ALA A 5 -3.82 20.94 2.77
N PRO A 6 -5.11 21.32 2.75
CA PRO A 6 -5.68 21.86 1.52
C PRO A 6 -4.89 23.14 1.24
N ALA A 7 -4.14 23.18 0.14
CA ALA A 7 -3.50 24.39 -0.31
C ALA A 7 -4.59 25.44 -0.58
N ILE A 8 -4.73 26.41 0.33
CA ILE A 8 -5.61 27.56 0.16
C ILE A 8 -4.93 28.47 -0.85
N GLY A 9 -5.28 28.32 -2.13
CA GLY A 9 -4.80 29.22 -3.17
C GLY A 9 -4.88 28.61 -4.56
N LYS A 10 -5.89 29.05 -5.33
CA LYS A 10 -6.25 28.68 -6.71
C LYS A 10 -6.89 27.28 -6.86
N LYS A 11 -7.93 27.23 -7.69
CA LYS A 11 -8.82 26.07 -7.92
C LYS A 11 -8.02 24.75 -7.98
N PRO A 12 -8.33 23.74 -7.13
CA PRO A 12 -7.63 22.48 -7.19
C PRO A 12 -8.05 21.75 -8.46
N LYS A 13 -7.10 21.53 -9.38
CA LYS A 13 -7.17 20.35 -10.24
C LYS A 13 -6.84 19.18 -9.32
N VAL A 14 -7.86 18.50 -8.83
CA VAL A 14 -7.72 17.31 -7.97
C VAL A 14 -6.88 16.29 -8.74
N ARG A 15 -5.74 15.92 -8.18
CA ARG A 15 -4.90 14.79 -8.62
C ARG A 15 -4.79 13.80 -7.46
N PHE A 16 -4.76 12.54 -7.84
CA PHE A 16 -4.90 11.29 -7.09
C PHE A 16 -4.11 11.16 -5.77
N GLY A 17 -4.70 10.44 -4.82
CA GLY A 17 -4.02 9.92 -3.64
C GLY A 17 -5.01 9.47 -2.55
N PHE A 18 -4.94 8.21 -2.14
CA PHE A 18 -5.63 7.75 -0.92
C PHE A 18 -4.93 8.35 0.30
N THR A 19 -5.68 8.93 1.24
CA THR A 19 -5.12 9.44 2.49
C THR A 19 -5.24 8.39 3.59
N ILE A 20 -4.11 7.85 4.07
CA ILE A 20 -4.06 7.21 5.38
C ILE A 20 -3.84 8.33 6.40
N ILE A 21 -4.88 8.71 7.13
CA ILE A 21 -4.71 9.60 8.28
C ILE A 21 -4.27 8.73 9.45
N VAL A 22 -2.96 8.62 9.70
CA VAL A 22 -2.47 8.21 11.02
C VAL A 22 -2.54 9.43 11.94
N SER A 23 -3.64 9.54 12.68
CA SER A 23 -3.71 10.54 13.76
C SER A 23 -2.86 10.04 14.93
N ILE A 24 -1.65 10.59 15.07
CA ILE A 24 -0.96 10.67 16.35
C ILE A 24 -1.47 11.93 17.03
N SER A 25 -2.50 11.76 17.88
CA SER A 25 -2.90 12.78 18.84
C SER A 25 -1.88 12.80 19.97
N ARG A 26 -1.21 13.93 20.17
CA ARG A 26 -0.48 14.20 21.41
C ARG A 26 -1.37 15.15 22.19
N HIS A 27 -2.14 14.64 23.16
CA HIS A 27 -2.48 15.28 24.43
C HIS A 27 -3.16 14.21 25.30
N ARG A 28 -2.49 13.84 26.40
CA ARG A 28 -2.95 13.00 27.54
C ARG A 28 -3.94 11.87 27.20
N THR A 29 -3.47 10.62 27.36
CA THR A 29 -4.18 9.31 27.27
C THR A 29 -4.13 8.58 25.91
N SER A 30 -3.14 7.67 25.82
CA SER A 30 -3.11 6.32 25.20
C SER A 30 -3.73 5.97 23.83
N ILE A 31 -4.38 6.85 23.05
CA ILE A 31 -4.92 6.45 21.74
C ILE A 31 -3.95 6.80 20.61
N ARG A 32 -3.12 5.82 20.21
CA ARG A 32 -2.30 5.86 18.97
C ARG A 32 -3.00 5.06 17.87
N GLY A 33 -3.15 5.64 16.66
CA GLY A 33 -3.51 4.87 15.46
C GLY A 33 -4.99 4.81 15.09
N TRP A 34 -5.65 5.96 14.94
CA TRP A 34 -6.90 6.01 14.15
C TRP A 34 -6.60 5.58 12.72
N ARG A 35 -7.40 4.66 12.18
CA ARG A 35 -7.28 4.20 10.79
C ARG A 35 -8.58 4.49 10.07
N LEU A 36 -8.44 5.08 8.91
CA LEU A 36 -9.54 5.57 8.11
C LEU A 36 -9.26 5.20 6.67
N PHE A 37 -10.27 4.64 6.00
CA PHE A 37 -10.16 4.21 4.62
C PHE A 37 -11.24 4.91 3.81
N TYR A 38 -10.81 5.81 2.93
CA TYR A 38 -11.68 6.53 2.02
C TYR A 38 -11.40 6.08 0.60
N THR A 39 -12.47 5.82 -0.16
CA THR A 39 -12.37 5.50 -1.58
C THR A 39 -12.42 6.75 -2.41
N LEU A 40 -11.47 6.88 -3.34
CA LEU A 40 -11.49 7.90 -4.37
C LEU A 40 -11.69 7.23 -5.73
N PHE A 41 -12.42 7.93 -6.59
CA PHE A 41 -12.70 7.54 -7.97
C PHE A 41 -11.96 8.47 -8.93
N SER A 42 -11.66 7.96 -10.12
CA SER A 42 -10.93 8.70 -11.16
C SER A 42 -11.90 9.26 -12.18
N GLU A 43 -12.73 10.20 -11.72
CA GLU A 43 -13.71 10.89 -12.60
C GLU A 43 -13.01 11.80 -13.62
N ASP A 44 -11.85 12.32 -13.28
CA ASP A 44 -11.07 13.28 -14.07
C ASP A 44 -10.55 12.73 -15.41
N ILE A 45 -10.40 11.40 -15.54
CA ILE A 45 -10.04 10.72 -16.78
C ILE A 45 -11.19 9.86 -17.35
N ASN A 46 -12.39 9.92 -16.76
CA ASN A 46 -13.58 9.14 -17.15
C ASN A 46 -13.34 7.62 -17.29
N LEU A 47 -12.38 7.06 -16.54
CA LEU A 47 -12.09 5.61 -16.58
C LEU A 47 -12.73 4.86 -15.41
N ASP A 48 -12.55 5.35 -14.18
CA ASP A 48 -13.15 4.76 -12.98
C ASP A 48 -14.23 5.71 -12.46
N THR A 49 -15.43 5.58 -13.02
CA THR A 49 -16.57 6.49 -12.84
C THR A 49 -17.50 6.09 -11.70
N GLY A 50 -17.25 4.95 -11.04
CA GLY A 50 -18.18 4.40 -10.05
C GLY A 50 -19.53 3.95 -10.63
N ASP A 51 -19.59 3.73 -11.95
CA ASP A 51 -20.78 3.31 -12.68
C ASP A 51 -20.44 2.17 -13.65
N GLU A 52 -21.21 1.09 -13.59
CA GLU A 52 -21.05 -0.10 -14.45
C GLU A 52 -21.45 0.14 -15.92
N THR A 53 -21.96 1.33 -16.27
CA THR A 53 -22.40 1.67 -17.63
C THR A 53 -21.46 2.63 -18.36
N THR A 54 -20.49 3.24 -17.65
CA THR A 54 -19.56 4.23 -18.19
C THR A 54 -18.10 3.87 -17.91
N GLY A 55 -17.17 4.55 -18.58
CA GLY A 55 -15.74 4.33 -18.41
C GLY A 55 -15.30 2.89 -18.65
N LEU A 56 -14.52 2.32 -17.72
CA LEU A 56 -14.08 0.94 -17.74
C LEU A 56 -15.18 -0.05 -17.33
N ARG A 57 -16.33 0.44 -16.83
CA ARG A 57 -17.44 -0.37 -16.29
C ARG A 57 -16.96 -1.38 -15.24
N LEU A 58 -16.18 -0.91 -14.27
CA LEU A 58 -15.74 -1.76 -13.15
C LEU A 58 -16.94 -2.06 -12.23
N PRO A 59 -16.95 -3.21 -11.50
CA PRO A 59 -17.96 -3.43 -10.48
C PRO A 59 -18.02 -2.23 -9.52
N SER A 60 -19.22 -1.70 -9.31
CA SER A 60 -19.44 -0.40 -8.66
C SER A 60 -20.62 -0.45 -7.68
N GLY A 61 -20.86 0.65 -6.96
CA GLY A 61 -21.94 0.73 -5.97
C GLY A 61 -21.77 -0.28 -4.83
N GLU A 62 -22.79 -1.09 -4.56
CA GLU A 62 -22.73 -2.13 -3.52
C GLU A 62 -21.74 -3.28 -3.84
N TYR A 63 -21.25 -3.35 -5.08
CA TYR A 63 -20.29 -4.37 -5.55
C TYR A 63 -18.84 -3.89 -5.52
N ASP A 64 -18.59 -2.66 -5.06
CA ASP A 64 -17.25 -2.11 -4.81
C ASP A 64 -17.02 -1.97 -3.30
N ILE A 65 -16.34 -2.97 -2.72
CA ILE A 65 -16.27 -3.16 -1.27
C ILE A 65 -14.87 -2.83 -0.75
N PRO A 66 -14.74 -1.80 0.11
CA PRO A 66 -13.50 -1.52 0.80
C PRO A 66 -13.19 -2.57 1.88
N MET A 67 -11.93 -3.03 1.92
CA MET A 67 -11.44 -4.02 2.89
C MET A 67 -10.13 -3.56 3.52
N LEU A 68 -10.23 -3.11 4.77
CA LEU A 68 -9.10 -2.79 5.63
C LEU A 68 -8.69 -4.04 6.42
N PHE A 69 -7.47 -4.52 6.17
CA PHE A 69 -6.86 -5.60 6.93
C PHE A 69 -6.06 -5.03 8.08
N THR A 70 -6.34 -5.49 9.29
CA THR A 70 -5.54 -5.13 10.47
C THR A 70 -5.37 -6.32 11.38
N ASP A 71 -4.40 -6.29 12.27
CA ASP A 71 -4.33 -7.20 13.40
C ASP A 71 -4.35 -6.45 14.73
N LYS A 72 -4.82 -7.15 15.76
CA LYS A 72 -5.04 -6.62 17.11
C LYS A 72 -4.54 -7.64 18.13
N LEU A 73 -4.03 -7.14 19.24
CA LEU A 73 -3.80 -7.90 20.46
C LEU A 73 -4.87 -7.51 21.47
N PHE A 74 -5.35 -8.47 22.23
CA PHE A 74 -6.24 -8.25 23.36
C PHE A 74 -5.63 -8.83 24.62
N ASP A 75 -5.79 -8.14 25.75
CA ASP A 75 -5.49 -8.72 27.04
C ASP A 75 -6.59 -9.70 27.49
N TYR A 76 -6.41 -10.32 28.67
CA TYR A 76 -7.36 -11.28 29.23
C TYR A 76 -8.74 -10.69 29.55
N THR A 77 -8.87 -9.36 29.58
CA THR A 77 -10.16 -8.66 29.78
C THR A 77 -10.84 -8.31 28.47
N GLY A 78 -10.20 -8.57 27.33
CA GLY A 78 -10.69 -8.20 26.00
C GLY A 78 -10.38 -6.75 25.62
N GLN A 79 -9.53 -6.04 26.38
CA GLN A 79 -9.08 -4.69 26.04
C GLN A 79 -7.93 -4.78 25.03
N MET A 80 -7.90 -3.87 24.05
CA MET A 80 -6.78 -3.82 23.10
C MET A 80 -5.46 -3.53 23.83
N PHE A 81 -4.46 -4.35 23.54
CA PHE A 81 -3.11 -4.27 24.10
C PHE A 81 -2.09 -3.81 23.05
N PHE A 82 -1.11 -3.02 23.49
CA PHE A 82 0.00 -2.57 22.65
C PHE A 82 1.27 -2.52 23.52
N ASP A 83 2.27 -3.32 23.16
CA ASP A 83 3.56 -3.30 23.84
C ASP A 83 4.45 -2.20 23.27
N THR A 84 4.58 -1.09 24.02
CA THR A 84 5.43 0.04 23.62
C THR A 84 6.93 -0.24 23.69
N PHE A 85 7.35 -1.33 24.34
CA PHE A 85 8.76 -1.69 24.49
C PHE A 85 9.23 -2.71 23.45
N ASN A 86 8.31 -3.34 22.72
CA ASN A 86 8.67 -4.14 21.56
C ASN A 86 9.03 -3.23 20.38
N LEU A 87 10.34 -3.07 20.17
CA LEU A 87 10.89 -2.23 19.10
C LEU A 87 10.96 -2.94 17.73
N GLU A 88 10.75 -4.27 17.67
CA GLU A 88 10.84 -5.02 16.41
C GLU A 88 9.63 -4.81 15.49
N GLY A 89 8.47 -4.46 16.06
CA GLY A 89 7.19 -4.50 15.35
C GLY A 89 6.18 -5.39 16.08
N ILE A 90 4.90 -5.04 15.96
CA ILE A 90 3.82 -5.67 16.70
C ILE A 90 2.97 -6.50 15.76
N LEU A 91 2.85 -7.78 16.11
CA LEU A 91 1.96 -8.72 15.47
C LEU A 91 0.78 -9.00 16.40
N GLY A 92 -0.43 -8.72 15.91
CA GLY A 92 -1.66 -9.16 16.55
C GLY A 92 -1.90 -10.65 16.37
N ASP A 93 -2.51 -11.25 17.38
CA ASP A 93 -3.00 -12.63 17.37
C ASP A 93 -4.35 -12.73 16.65
N GLN A 94 -5.14 -11.64 16.66
CA GLN A 94 -6.41 -11.55 15.96
C GLN A 94 -6.27 -10.69 14.70
N GLN A 95 -6.24 -11.33 13.54
CA GLN A 95 -6.37 -10.64 12.25
C GLN A 95 -7.85 -10.32 11.96
N THR A 96 -8.10 -9.16 11.36
CA THR A 96 -9.41 -8.57 11.18
C THR A 96 -9.58 -8.03 9.76
N VAL A 97 -10.83 -8.00 9.30
CA VAL A 97 -11.27 -7.30 8.10
C VAL A 97 -12.30 -6.27 8.52
N ASN A 98 -12.08 -4.99 8.19
CA ASN A 98 -12.91 -3.87 8.64
C ASN A 98 -13.19 -3.92 10.16
N PHE A 99 -12.15 -4.21 10.94
CA PHE A 99 -12.16 -4.37 12.40
C PHE A 99 -13.02 -5.51 12.97
N LYS A 100 -13.54 -6.41 12.14
CA LYS A 100 -14.22 -7.64 12.58
C LYS A 100 -13.26 -8.83 12.54
N ILE A 101 -13.29 -9.66 13.57
CA ILE A 101 -12.54 -10.92 13.62
C ILE A 101 -13.34 -11.96 12.83
N LYS A 102 -12.72 -12.53 11.79
CA LYS A 102 -13.27 -13.60 10.95
C LYS A 102 -14.74 -13.38 10.52
N PRO A 103 -15.10 -12.22 9.94
CA PRO A 103 -16.45 -11.97 9.46
C PRO A 103 -16.84 -12.91 8.32
N TYR A 104 -18.12 -12.87 7.95
CA TYR A 104 -18.61 -13.36 6.67
C TYR A 104 -19.20 -12.20 5.85
N LEU A 105 -19.29 -12.41 4.54
CA LEU A 105 -19.94 -11.53 3.59
C LEU A 105 -20.78 -12.38 2.63
N GLU A 106 -22.06 -12.10 2.54
CA GLU A 106 -22.92 -12.66 1.50
C GLU A 106 -22.63 -11.93 0.19
N VAL A 107 -22.36 -12.69 -0.87
CA VAL A 107 -22.08 -12.16 -2.21
C VAL A 107 -23.07 -12.75 -3.19
N LYS A 108 -23.55 -11.92 -4.11
CA LYS A 108 -24.38 -12.37 -5.24
C LYS A 108 -23.52 -13.12 -6.25
N ARG A 109 -24.15 -13.93 -7.10
CA ARG A 109 -23.49 -14.65 -8.20
C ARG A 109 -23.10 -13.71 -9.36
N ARG A 110 -22.13 -12.82 -9.12
CA ARG A 110 -21.63 -11.81 -10.07
C ARG A 110 -20.22 -11.35 -9.74
N LYS A 111 -19.69 -10.39 -10.50
CA LYS A 111 -18.39 -9.76 -10.25
C LYS A 111 -18.46 -8.73 -9.12
N TYR A 112 -17.47 -8.76 -8.24
CA TYR A 112 -17.24 -7.78 -7.18
C TYR A 112 -15.83 -7.20 -7.32
N ARG A 113 -15.71 -5.91 -6.99
CA ARG A 113 -14.45 -5.19 -6.82
C ARG A 113 -14.17 -5.08 -5.34
N PHE A 114 -12.95 -5.46 -4.93
CA PHE A 114 -12.50 -5.37 -3.55
C PHE A 114 -11.26 -4.50 -3.46
N ARG A 115 -11.36 -3.45 -2.65
CA ARG A 115 -10.27 -2.49 -2.41
C ARG A 115 -9.52 -2.88 -1.15
N PHE A 116 -8.43 -3.61 -1.31
CA PHE A 116 -7.59 -4.08 -0.22
C PHE A 116 -6.66 -2.98 0.28
N LEU A 117 -6.58 -2.82 1.59
CA LEU A 117 -5.61 -1.99 2.29
C LEU A 117 -5.04 -2.75 3.48
N ASP A 118 -3.72 -2.89 3.53
CA ASP A 118 -3.03 -3.34 4.73
C ASP A 118 -2.84 -2.16 5.70
N GLY A 119 -3.56 -2.18 6.81
CA GLY A 119 -3.45 -1.16 7.85
C GLY A 119 -2.31 -1.40 8.85
N GLY A 120 -1.66 -2.57 8.86
CA GLY A 120 -0.61 -2.92 9.82
C GLY A 120 -1.11 -3.26 11.23
N PRO A 121 -0.31 -3.02 12.30
CA PRO A 121 0.76 -2.02 12.37
C PRO A 121 2.12 -2.47 11.85
N SER A 122 2.39 -3.78 11.81
CA SER A 122 3.68 -4.32 11.34
C SER A 122 3.54 -5.59 10.48
N ARG A 123 2.37 -6.24 10.50
CA ARG A 123 2.10 -7.45 9.73
C ARG A 123 2.01 -7.12 8.24
N TYR A 124 2.60 -7.99 7.43
CA TYR A 124 2.39 -8.11 6.00
C TYR A 124 1.38 -9.23 5.77
N ILE A 125 0.64 -9.12 4.68
CA ILE A 125 -0.36 -10.12 4.30
C ILE A 125 -0.08 -10.61 2.87
N GLU A 126 -0.37 -11.89 2.63
CA GLU A 126 -0.51 -12.41 1.27
C GLU A 126 -1.86 -13.10 1.14
N LEU A 127 -2.77 -12.47 0.41
CA LEU A 127 -4.17 -12.88 0.32
C LEU A 127 -4.37 -13.86 -0.84
N SER A 128 -5.11 -14.93 -0.61
CA SER A 128 -5.57 -15.89 -1.63
C SER A 128 -6.96 -16.42 -1.31
N LEU A 129 -7.69 -16.91 -2.32
CA LEU A 129 -8.96 -17.60 -2.11
C LEU A 129 -8.74 -19.10 -1.86
N SER A 130 -9.47 -19.67 -0.90
CA SER A 130 -9.31 -21.06 -0.44
C SER A 130 -9.56 -22.11 -1.52
N ASN A 131 -10.37 -21.79 -2.52
CA ASN A 131 -10.69 -22.65 -3.66
C ASN A 131 -9.70 -22.47 -4.84
N GLY A 132 -8.67 -21.63 -4.70
CA GLY A 132 -7.67 -21.37 -5.73
C GLY A 132 -8.12 -20.44 -6.86
N THR A 133 -9.31 -19.82 -6.75
CA THR A 133 -9.76 -18.78 -7.69
C THR A 133 -8.75 -17.64 -7.74
N LYS A 134 -8.45 -17.19 -8.95
CA LYS A 134 -7.52 -16.09 -9.21
C LYS A 134 -8.22 -14.75 -9.09
N PHE A 135 -7.48 -13.73 -8.70
CA PHE A 135 -7.90 -12.34 -8.75
C PHE A 135 -7.60 -11.74 -10.12
N VAL A 136 -8.44 -10.82 -10.57
CA VAL A 136 -8.08 -9.86 -11.62
C VAL A 136 -7.69 -8.56 -10.94
N ARG A 137 -6.40 -8.31 -10.78
CA ARG A 137 -5.86 -7.08 -10.19
C ARG A 137 -5.92 -5.94 -11.19
N ILE A 138 -6.55 -4.84 -10.80
CA ILE A 138 -6.75 -3.67 -11.66
C ILE A 138 -6.02 -2.43 -11.16
N ALA A 139 -5.70 -2.35 -9.87
CA ALA A 139 -4.95 -1.26 -9.28
C ALA A 139 -3.96 -1.78 -8.23
N ASN A 140 -2.97 -0.95 -7.93
CA ASN A 140 -2.18 -1.05 -6.71
C ASN A 140 -2.01 0.35 -6.11
N CYS A 141 -1.06 0.53 -5.19
CA CYS A 141 -0.95 1.73 -4.36
C CYS A 141 -1.26 3.06 -5.07
N GLY A 142 -0.54 3.39 -6.15
CA GLY A 142 -0.64 4.71 -6.77
C GLY A 142 -1.85 4.89 -7.68
N ASN A 143 -2.30 3.88 -8.43
CA ASN A 143 -3.43 4.05 -9.34
C ASN A 143 -3.87 2.72 -9.96
N LEU A 144 -4.85 2.79 -10.87
CA LEU A 144 -5.08 1.77 -11.88
C LEU A 144 -3.76 1.38 -12.56
N LEU A 145 -3.58 0.08 -12.74
CA LEU A 145 -2.48 -0.49 -13.49
C LEU A 145 -2.60 -0.11 -14.97
N PRO A 146 -1.50 -0.15 -15.73
CA PRO A 146 -1.58 0.02 -17.18
C PRO A 146 -2.39 -1.07 -17.87
N LYS A 147 -2.44 -2.25 -17.27
CA LYS A 147 -3.20 -3.40 -17.74
C LYS A 147 -3.60 -4.26 -16.53
N ALA A 148 -4.79 -4.84 -16.58
CA ALA A 148 -5.22 -5.76 -15.53
C ALA A 148 -4.38 -7.04 -15.55
N GLN A 149 -4.16 -7.61 -14.37
CA GLN A 149 -3.28 -8.77 -14.19
C GLN A 149 -4.03 -9.91 -13.49
N ILE A 150 -3.87 -11.13 -14.00
CA ILE A 150 -4.47 -12.32 -13.40
C ILE A 150 -3.47 -12.92 -12.40
N VAL A 151 -3.79 -12.86 -11.11
CA VAL A 151 -2.87 -13.25 -10.04
C VAL A 151 -3.50 -14.25 -9.08
N LYS A 152 -2.70 -15.20 -8.58
CA LYS A 152 -3.17 -16.21 -7.61
C LYS A 152 -3.24 -15.66 -6.18
N SER A 153 -2.47 -14.63 -5.89
CA SER A 153 -2.41 -13.99 -4.58
C SER A 153 -2.03 -12.52 -4.70
N ILE A 154 -2.34 -11.76 -3.65
CA ILE A 154 -1.98 -10.35 -3.50
C ILE A 154 -1.16 -10.20 -2.23
N ARG A 155 0.12 -9.84 -2.35
CA ARG A 155 0.94 -9.51 -1.19
C ARG A 155 0.88 -8.01 -0.93
N LEU A 156 0.64 -7.60 0.31
CA LEU A 156 0.67 -6.21 0.77
C LEU A 156 1.59 -6.12 1.99
N GLY A 157 2.41 -5.07 2.04
CA GLY A 157 2.95 -4.56 3.30
C GLY A 157 2.10 -3.40 3.81
N VAL A 158 2.38 -2.97 5.04
CA VAL A 158 1.64 -1.87 5.67
C VAL A 158 1.57 -0.65 4.75
N ALA A 159 0.36 -0.09 4.62
CA ALA A 159 -0.02 1.00 3.73
C ALA A 159 -0.03 0.69 2.22
N GLU A 160 0.30 -0.53 1.78
CA GLU A 160 0.04 -0.92 0.40
C GLU A 160 -1.44 -1.19 0.17
N ARG A 161 -1.87 -0.88 -1.07
CA ARG A 161 -3.23 -1.12 -1.55
C ARG A 161 -3.20 -1.96 -2.80
N ALA A 162 -4.27 -2.71 -3.00
CA ALA A 162 -4.55 -3.38 -4.25
C ALA A 162 -6.06 -3.39 -4.50
N ASP A 163 -6.42 -3.30 -5.75
CA ASP A 163 -7.81 -3.41 -6.17
C ASP A 163 -7.95 -4.63 -7.06
N VAL A 164 -8.89 -5.50 -6.68
CA VAL A 164 -9.07 -6.79 -7.33
C VAL A 164 -10.53 -7.06 -7.64
N ILE A 165 -10.75 -7.73 -8.76
CA ILE A 165 -12.05 -8.26 -9.14
C ILE A 165 -12.06 -9.77 -8.88
N VAL A 166 -13.16 -10.23 -8.27
CA VAL A 166 -13.50 -11.66 -8.11
C VAL A 166 -14.85 -11.89 -8.77
N ASP A 167 -14.95 -12.93 -9.60
CA ASP A 167 -16.18 -13.33 -10.25
C ASP A 167 -16.82 -14.51 -9.52
N PHE A 168 -17.91 -14.24 -8.80
CA PHE A 168 -18.66 -15.28 -8.08
C PHE A 168 -19.77 -15.93 -8.92
N SER A 169 -20.04 -15.46 -10.14
CA SER A 169 -21.11 -16.01 -11.00
C SER A 169 -20.92 -17.49 -11.35
N GLN A 170 -19.66 -17.93 -11.35
CA GLN A 170 -19.26 -19.30 -11.63
C GLN A 170 -19.55 -20.30 -10.49
N PHE A 171 -19.92 -19.84 -9.28
CA PHE A 171 -20.11 -20.71 -8.12
C PHE A 171 -21.59 -20.82 -7.72
N PRO A 172 -22.15 -22.04 -7.56
CA PRO A 172 -23.54 -22.21 -7.12
C PRO A 172 -23.86 -21.48 -5.81
N ALA A 173 -25.12 -21.10 -5.63
CA ALA A 173 -25.61 -20.58 -4.35
C ALA A 173 -25.30 -21.59 -3.23
N GLY A 174 -24.94 -21.08 -2.05
CA GLY A 174 -24.48 -21.86 -0.90
C GLY A 174 -22.98 -22.19 -0.91
N THR A 175 -22.23 -21.87 -1.99
CA THR A 175 -20.77 -22.08 -1.99
C THR A 175 -20.11 -21.16 -0.96
N GLU A 176 -19.29 -21.75 -0.09
CA GLU A 176 -18.45 -21.01 0.86
C GLU A 176 -17.00 -20.92 0.37
N ILE A 177 -16.44 -19.71 0.32
CA ILE A 177 -15.05 -19.44 -0.09
C ILE A 177 -14.39 -18.58 0.96
N TYR A 178 -13.19 -18.93 1.41
CA TYR A 178 -12.45 -18.12 2.38
C TYR A 178 -11.42 -17.24 1.68
N LEU A 179 -11.35 -15.98 2.07
CA LEU A 179 -10.17 -15.14 1.87
C LEU A 179 -9.15 -15.49 2.97
N GLU A 180 -7.97 -15.90 2.57
CA GLU A 180 -6.95 -16.44 3.47
C GLU A 180 -5.67 -15.61 3.41
N ASN A 181 -5.07 -15.31 4.56
CA ASN A 181 -3.68 -14.90 4.63
C ASN A 181 -2.78 -16.15 4.67
N ARG A 182 -1.93 -16.29 3.65
CA ARG A 182 -1.01 -17.43 3.49
C ARG A 182 0.44 -17.11 3.83
N LEU A 183 0.74 -15.87 4.22
CA LEU A 183 2.10 -15.42 4.49
C LEU A 183 2.51 -15.75 5.92
N GLU A 184 3.60 -16.50 6.08
CA GLU A 184 4.17 -16.70 7.40
C GLU A 184 4.94 -15.44 7.84
N GLN A 185 4.53 -14.91 8.99
CA GLN A 185 5.25 -13.86 9.70
C GLN A 185 5.16 -14.12 11.20
N VAL A 186 6.31 -14.39 11.80
CA VAL A 186 6.46 -14.82 13.20
C VAL A 186 7.02 -13.72 14.12
N SER A 187 7.53 -12.63 13.55
CA SER A 187 7.99 -11.47 14.32
C SER A 187 7.84 -10.15 13.53
N GLY A 188 8.16 -9.04 14.19
CA GLY A 188 8.17 -7.70 13.59
C GLY A 188 9.23 -7.51 12.48
N LYS A 189 10.17 -8.47 12.33
CA LYS A 189 11.20 -8.51 11.28
C LYS A 189 10.68 -8.59 9.85
N GLY A 190 9.39 -8.83 9.68
CA GLY A 190 8.76 -9.05 8.39
C GLY A 190 8.64 -10.54 8.05
N PRO A 191 8.10 -10.86 6.87
CA PRO A 191 7.81 -12.24 6.48
C PRO A 191 9.04 -13.15 6.48
N THR A 192 8.86 -14.42 6.82
CA THR A 192 9.92 -15.43 6.74
C THR A 192 10.24 -15.84 5.30
N GLY A 193 9.37 -15.47 4.37
CA GLY A 193 9.40 -15.92 2.97
C GLY A 193 8.65 -17.23 2.73
N LYS A 194 8.25 -17.94 3.79
CA LYS A 194 7.46 -19.17 3.66
C LYS A 194 5.99 -18.86 3.40
N ILE A 195 5.40 -19.75 2.59
CA ILE A 195 3.98 -19.78 2.33
C ILE A 195 3.38 -20.93 3.12
N LEU A 196 2.38 -20.61 3.95
CA LEU A 196 1.76 -21.57 4.86
C LEU A 196 1.00 -22.67 4.07
N PRO A 197 1.06 -23.93 4.54
CA PRO A 197 0.20 -24.99 4.02
C PRO A 197 -1.26 -24.68 4.33
N SER A 198 -2.19 -25.29 3.60
CA SER A 198 -3.62 -24.95 3.71
C SER A 198 -4.23 -25.11 5.11
N SER A 199 -3.68 -25.98 5.97
CA SER A 199 -4.12 -26.15 7.37
C SER A 199 -3.83 -24.94 8.24
N ASP A 200 -2.77 -24.19 7.93
CA ASP A 200 -2.19 -23.18 8.83
C ASP A 200 -2.47 -21.75 8.34
N LYS A 201 -3.03 -21.60 7.15
CA LYS A 201 -3.44 -20.29 6.63
C LYS A 201 -4.49 -19.66 7.53
N THR A 202 -4.36 -18.35 7.75
CA THR A 202 -5.37 -17.62 8.52
C THR A 202 -6.57 -17.31 7.63
N LYS A 203 -7.72 -17.91 7.92
CA LYS A 203 -9.00 -17.53 7.31
C LYS A 203 -9.44 -16.17 7.83
N LEU A 204 -9.45 -15.16 6.97
CA LEU A 204 -9.74 -13.76 7.31
C LEU A 204 -11.23 -13.41 7.15
N LEU A 205 -11.85 -13.84 6.05
CA LEU A 205 -13.22 -13.53 5.69
C LEU A 205 -13.83 -14.73 4.97
N LYS A 206 -15.09 -15.04 5.26
CA LYS A 206 -15.86 -16.05 4.53
C LYS A 206 -16.83 -15.38 3.57
N PHE A 207 -16.70 -15.65 2.27
CA PHE A 207 -17.72 -15.34 1.29
C PHE A 207 -18.75 -16.47 1.24
N ILE A 208 -20.03 -16.11 1.29
CA ILE A 208 -21.16 -17.03 1.11
C ILE A 208 -21.86 -16.61 -0.18
N VAL A 209 -21.79 -17.45 -1.21
CA VAL A 209 -22.43 -17.15 -2.50
C VAL A 209 -23.93 -17.37 -2.39
N THR A 210 -24.73 -16.39 -2.82
CA THR A 210 -26.19 -16.38 -2.70
C THR A 210 -26.85 -16.44 -4.08
N ASP A 211 -27.91 -15.68 -4.30
CA ASP A 211 -28.68 -15.59 -5.54
C ASP A 211 -27.97 -14.78 -6.64
N ASP A 212 -28.50 -14.88 -7.87
CA ASP A 212 -28.06 -14.10 -9.02
C ASP A 212 -28.44 -12.62 -8.87
N ALA A 213 -27.63 -11.74 -9.47
CA ALA A 213 -27.94 -10.31 -9.56
C ALA A 213 -27.46 -9.73 -10.90
N PRO A 214 -28.10 -8.67 -11.44
CA PRO A 214 -27.76 -8.12 -12.75
C PRO A 214 -26.36 -7.50 -12.80
N ASP A 215 -25.45 -8.06 -13.59
CA ASP A 215 -24.05 -7.61 -13.68
C ASP A 215 -23.79 -6.83 -14.98
N ASN A 216 -23.75 -5.50 -14.90
CA ASN A 216 -23.49 -4.63 -16.05
C ASN A 216 -21.99 -4.33 -16.23
N SER A 217 -21.15 -4.75 -15.29
CA SER A 217 -19.71 -4.50 -15.35
C SER A 217 -19.05 -5.25 -16.50
N ALA A 218 -17.97 -4.67 -17.05
CA ALA A 218 -17.32 -5.18 -18.25
C ALA A 218 -16.88 -6.65 -18.09
N PRO A 219 -16.99 -7.47 -19.16
CA PRO A 219 -16.44 -8.81 -19.17
C PRO A 219 -14.96 -8.80 -18.78
N LEU A 220 -14.52 -9.76 -17.96
CA LEU A 220 -13.12 -9.82 -17.51
C LEU A 220 -12.14 -9.89 -18.69
N ALA A 221 -12.50 -10.60 -19.77
CA ALA A 221 -11.68 -10.69 -20.98
C ALA A 221 -11.42 -9.31 -21.63
N GLN A 222 -12.39 -8.39 -21.55
CA GLN A 222 -12.23 -7.01 -22.01
C GLN A 222 -11.24 -6.26 -21.09
N LEU A 223 -11.44 -6.33 -19.77
CA LEU A 223 -10.56 -5.67 -18.79
C LEU A 223 -9.10 -6.17 -18.89
N ILE A 224 -8.91 -7.46 -19.13
CA ILE A 224 -7.60 -8.11 -19.24
C ILE A 224 -6.90 -7.72 -20.55
N SER A 225 -7.62 -7.51 -21.64
CA SER A 225 -7.01 -7.23 -22.95
C SER A 225 -6.73 -5.74 -23.19
N GLN A 226 -7.52 -4.84 -22.61
CA GLN A 226 -7.40 -3.40 -22.82
C GLN A 226 -6.23 -2.76 -22.05
N VAL A 227 -5.73 -1.64 -22.58
CA VAL A 227 -4.85 -0.73 -21.86
C VAL A 227 -5.71 0.21 -21.02
N MET A 228 -5.45 0.30 -19.72
CA MET A 228 -6.16 1.21 -18.82
C MET A 228 -5.38 2.54 -18.72
N VAL A 229 -4.50 2.71 -17.73
CA VAL A 229 -3.75 3.97 -17.53
C VAL A 229 -2.31 3.82 -18.02
N PRO A 230 -1.89 4.47 -19.13
CA PRO A 230 -0.53 4.34 -19.62
C PRO A 230 0.49 4.88 -18.61
N MET A 231 1.62 4.19 -18.48
CA MET A 231 2.73 4.67 -17.63
C MET A 231 3.34 5.94 -18.22
N PRO A 232 3.55 7.00 -17.41
CA PRO A 232 4.34 8.14 -17.83
C PRO A 232 5.74 7.70 -18.30
N LYS A 233 6.19 8.25 -19.44
CA LYS A 233 7.51 7.94 -20.00
C LYS A 233 8.58 8.73 -19.27
N ARG A 234 9.47 8.05 -18.54
CA ARG A 234 10.61 8.68 -17.83
C ARG A 234 11.49 9.54 -18.74
N ALA A 235 11.67 9.14 -19.99
CA ALA A 235 12.49 9.89 -20.96
C ALA A 235 11.99 11.32 -21.22
N ALA A 236 10.71 11.62 -20.92
CA ALA A 236 10.16 12.96 -21.08
C ALA A 236 10.69 13.96 -20.05
N ASN A 237 11.11 13.50 -18.87
CA ASN A 237 11.67 14.35 -17.81
C ASN A 237 12.96 13.69 -17.27
N PRO A 238 14.14 14.07 -17.78
CA PRO A 238 15.40 13.44 -17.43
C PRO A 238 15.73 13.62 -15.94
N VAL A 239 16.42 12.63 -15.38
CA VAL A 239 16.84 12.64 -13.98
C VAL A 239 17.91 13.70 -13.77
N VAL A 240 17.62 14.70 -12.92
CA VAL A 240 18.57 15.77 -12.58
C VAL A 240 19.43 15.41 -11.38
N ARG A 241 18.99 14.46 -10.54
CA ARG A 241 19.73 14.04 -9.34
C ARG A 241 19.45 12.59 -8.95
N LYS A 242 20.47 11.95 -8.37
CA LYS A 242 20.36 10.61 -7.77
C LYS A 242 20.58 10.68 -6.26
N ARG A 243 19.74 10.00 -5.47
CA ARG A 243 19.84 9.96 -4.00
C ARG A 243 19.90 8.53 -3.49
N ASN A 244 20.55 8.32 -2.35
CA ASN A 244 20.62 7.04 -1.66
C ASN A 244 20.04 7.18 -0.25
N TRP A 245 19.21 6.22 0.13
CA TRP A 245 18.56 6.15 1.43
C TRP A 245 18.68 4.71 1.98
N SER A 246 19.39 4.56 3.09
CA SER A 246 19.50 3.29 3.82
C SER A 246 18.52 3.28 4.98
N PHE A 247 17.63 2.29 5.01
CA PHE A 247 16.65 2.06 6.05
C PHE A 247 17.13 0.90 6.91
N ASP A 248 17.64 1.23 8.09
CA ASP A 248 18.44 0.30 8.90
C ASP A 248 18.35 0.60 10.39
N THR A 249 19.00 -0.26 11.18
CA THR A 249 19.27 0.01 12.59
C THR A 249 20.66 0.60 12.78
N SER A 250 20.79 1.58 13.67
CA SER A 250 22.07 2.11 14.14
C SER A 250 22.01 2.22 15.65
N ASN A 251 22.97 1.60 16.35
CA ASN A 251 23.01 1.55 17.82
C ASN A 251 21.67 1.13 18.47
N GLY A 252 20.95 0.20 17.85
CA GLY A 252 19.67 -0.32 18.35
C GLY A 252 18.44 0.54 18.04
N ALA A 253 18.60 1.67 17.35
CA ALA A 253 17.50 2.55 16.95
C ALA A 253 17.22 2.47 15.44
N TRP A 254 15.97 2.71 15.04
CA TRP A 254 15.59 2.74 13.63
C TRP A 254 15.96 4.09 13.00
N THR A 255 16.67 4.03 11.88
CA THR A 255 17.30 5.20 11.25
C THR A 255 17.13 5.21 9.74
N VAL A 256 17.28 6.40 9.18
CA VAL A 256 17.50 6.59 7.74
C VAL A 256 18.87 7.21 7.55
N ASN A 257 19.74 6.59 6.75
CA ASN A 257 21.14 6.98 6.59
C ASN A 257 21.90 7.12 7.94
N GLY A 258 21.57 6.27 8.93
CA GLY A 258 22.17 6.29 10.26
C GLY A 258 21.71 7.45 11.16
N GLN A 259 20.75 8.27 10.72
CA GLN A 259 20.20 9.40 11.48
C GLN A 259 18.81 9.06 12.03
N LEU A 260 18.53 9.53 13.24
CA LEU A 260 17.19 9.55 13.82
C LEU A 260 16.37 10.68 13.20
N PHE A 261 15.04 10.54 13.24
CA PHE A 261 14.17 11.61 12.78
C PHE A 261 14.31 12.87 13.65
N ASP A 262 14.66 13.99 13.01
CA ASP A 262 14.61 15.32 13.60
C ASP A 262 13.59 16.16 12.81
N PRO A 263 12.48 16.63 13.43
CA PRO A 263 11.48 17.43 12.74
C PRO A 263 12.00 18.80 12.27
N THR A 264 13.15 19.26 12.75
CA THR A 264 13.77 20.54 12.34
C THR A 264 14.73 20.40 11.16
N VAL A 265 15.06 19.18 10.75
CA VAL A 265 16.02 18.89 9.68
C VAL A 265 15.30 18.48 8.40
N ILE A 266 15.71 19.08 7.27
CA ILE A 266 15.32 18.66 5.92
C ILE A 266 16.48 17.89 5.28
N SER A 267 16.23 16.66 4.87
CA SER A 267 17.24 15.76 4.32
C SER A 267 17.42 15.86 2.81
N ALA A 268 16.47 16.48 2.10
CA ALA A 268 16.51 16.62 0.65
C ALA A 268 15.68 17.82 0.17
N TYR A 269 16.14 18.49 -0.88
CA TYR A 269 15.46 19.63 -1.51
C TYR A 269 15.20 19.38 -3.01
N PRO A 270 14.27 18.49 -3.40
CA PRO A 270 13.91 18.33 -4.80
C PRO A 270 13.33 19.62 -5.40
N VAL A 271 13.65 19.87 -6.67
CA VAL A 271 13.19 21.07 -7.38
C VAL A 271 11.91 20.75 -8.16
N GLU A 272 10.90 21.61 -8.04
CA GLU A 272 9.65 21.49 -8.80
C GLU A 272 9.92 21.41 -10.32
N GLY A 273 9.11 20.59 -10.99
CA GLY A 273 9.20 20.30 -12.42
C GLY A 273 10.29 19.29 -12.79
N THR A 274 11.20 18.96 -11.87
CA THR A 274 12.33 18.05 -12.15
C THR A 274 12.03 16.61 -11.71
N ALA A 275 12.83 15.67 -12.25
CA ALA A 275 12.78 14.28 -11.85
C ALA A 275 14.07 13.86 -11.15
N GLU A 276 13.94 13.00 -10.14
CA GLU A 276 15.06 12.41 -9.43
C GLU A 276 14.97 10.88 -9.42
N GLU A 277 16.12 10.22 -9.25
CA GLU A 277 16.22 8.78 -9.06
C GLU A 277 16.65 8.48 -7.62
N TRP A 278 15.81 7.79 -6.86
CA TRP A 278 16.09 7.47 -5.47
C TRP A 278 16.37 5.99 -5.34
N THR A 279 17.44 5.64 -4.62
CA THR A 279 17.80 4.25 -4.32
C THR A 279 17.62 3.99 -2.84
N PHE A 280 16.70 3.08 -2.53
CA PHE A 280 16.45 2.58 -1.20
C PHE A 280 17.26 1.31 -0.94
N ARG A 281 17.82 1.22 0.27
CA ARG A 281 18.60 0.07 0.73
C ARG A 281 18.12 -0.36 2.10
N SER A 282 18.24 -1.66 2.38
CA SER A 282 18.05 -2.22 3.71
C SER A 282 19.12 -3.30 3.95
N GLY A 283 19.83 -3.12 5.05
CA GLY A 283 20.94 -3.91 5.58
C GLY A 283 20.48 -5.05 6.49
N GLY A 284 19.73 -5.98 5.92
CA GLY A 284 19.63 -7.35 6.45
C GLY A 284 18.62 -7.54 7.59
N GLY A 285 17.79 -8.59 7.49
CA GLY A 285 17.01 -9.12 8.61
C GLY A 285 15.69 -8.41 8.92
N TRP A 286 15.37 -7.33 8.21
CA TRP A 286 14.20 -6.48 8.47
C TRP A 286 13.44 -6.13 7.20
N GLY A 287 12.12 -6.25 7.25
CA GLY A 287 11.20 -5.80 6.21
C GLY A 287 10.76 -4.36 6.47
N HIS A 288 10.85 -3.52 5.44
CA HIS A 288 10.41 -2.12 5.53
C HIS A 288 9.46 -1.81 4.36
N PRO A 289 8.17 -1.50 4.62
CA PRO A 289 7.33 -0.85 3.62
C PRO A 289 7.65 0.64 3.66
N ILE A 290 8.36 1.17 2.69
CA ILE A 290 8.76 2.57 2.64
C ILE A 290 7.69 3.37 1.92
N HIS A 291 7.11 4.35 2.61
CA HIS A 291 6.19 5.32 2.04
C HIS A 291 6.90 6.64 1.77
N THR A 292 6.72 7.18 0.57
CA THR A 292 7.12 8.56 0.24
C THR A 292 5.86 9.37 -0.01
N HIS A 293 5.71 10.48 0.70
CA HIS A 293 4.56 11.37 0.53
C HIS A 293 4.65 12.15 -0.79
N HIS A 294 3.57 12.86 -1.10
CA HIS A 294 3.40 13.78 -2.23
C HIS A 294 3.32 13.12 -3.61
N GLU A 295 4.33 12.36 -4.04
CA GLU A 295 4.38 11.81 -5.41
C GLU A 295 4.37 10.30 -5.47
N GLU A 296 3.70 9.80 -6.50
CA GLU A 296 3.87 8.42 -6.94
C GLU A 296 5.17 8.28 -7.73
N PHE A 297 5.83 7.15 -7.58
CA PHE A 297 7.07 6.82 -8.26
C PHE A 297 6.94 5.55 -9.09
N GLN A 298 7.89 5.36 -10.00
CA GLN A 298 8.02 4.18 -10.83
C GLN A 298 9.26 3.40 -10.41
N VAL A 299 9.12 2.12 -10.08
CA VAL A 299 10.27 1.28 -9.77
C VAL A 299 11.08 1.03 -11.05
N ILE A 300 12.38 1.29 -10.99
CA ILE A 300 13.34 1.06 -12.08
C ILE A 300 13.94 -0.33 -11.98
N SER A 301 14.38 -0.72 -10.79
CA SER A 301 14.99 -2.01 -10.54
C SER A 301 14.83 -2.46 -9.10
N ARG A 302 14.86 -3.77 -8.90
CA ARG A 302 15.02 -4.43 -7.60
C ARG A 302 16.26 -5.29 -7.65
N ASN A 303 17.19 -5.08 -6.72
CA ASN A 303 18.47 -5.79 -6.67
C ASN A 303 19.17 -5.81 -8.04
N ASP A 304 19.17 -4.65 -8.72
CA ASP A 304 19.78 -4.45 -10.04
C ASP A 304 19.17 -5.30 -11.17
N LYS A 305 17.98 -5.87 -10.94
CA LYS A 305 17.19 -6.61 -11.94
C LYS A 305 15.94 -5.84 -12.31
N PHE A 306 15.41 -6.16 -13.50
CA PHE A 306 14.14 -5.62 -13.94
C PHE A 306 13.03 -5.92 -12.91
N PRO A 307 12.13 -4.97 -12.60
CA PRO A 307 11.13 -5.15 -11.57
C PRO A 307 10.15 -6.28 -11.89
N ALA A 308 9.60 -6.90 -10.85
CA ALA A 308 8.55 -7.90 -11.02
C ALA A 308 7.23 -7.23 -11.41
N GLU A 309 6.25 -8.02 -11.86
CA GLU A 309 4.94 -7.53 -12.30
C GLU A 309 4.19 -6.69 -11.26
N ASP A 310 4.47 -6.92 -9.96
CA ASP A 310 3.93 -6.14 -8.84
C ASP A 310 4.34 -4.66 -8.85
N ASP A 311 5.53 -4.40 -9.38
CA ASP A 311 6.17 -3.07 -9.39
C ASP A 311 5.94 -2.30 -10.69
N LEU A 312 5.38 -2.95 -11.73
CA LEU A 312 5.16 -2.34 -13.05
C LEU A 312 3.94 -1.42 -13.04
N SER A 313 4.04 -0.36 -12.26
CA SER A 313 2.97 0.56 -11.89
C SER A 313 3.54 1.83 -11.26
N ARG A 314 2.67 2.80 -10.99
CA ARG A 314 2.97 3.93 -10.11
C ARG A 314 2.65 3.53 -8.67
N LYS A 315 3.57 3.76 -7.74
CA LYS A 315 3.44 3.39 -6.33
C LYS A 315 3.89 4.55 -5.44
N ASP A 316 3.35 4.62 -4.23
CA ASP A 316 3.80 5.53 -3.17
C ASP A 316 4.36 4.78 -1.95
N VAL A 317 4.21 3.45 -1.94
CA VAL A 317 4.75 2.53 -0.94
C VAL A 317 5.50 1.41 -1.64
N VAL A 318 6.72 1.09 -1.20
CA VAL A 318 7.47 -0.09 -1.66
C VAL A 318 8.09 -0.85 -0.52
N ARG A 319 7.99 -2.18 -0.60
CA ARG A 319 8.64 -3.08 0.35
C ARG A 319 10.12 -3.25 0.00
N ILE A 320 11.00 -3.18 0.98
CA ILE A 320 12.43 -3.50 0.85
C ILE A 320 12.87 -4.38 2.04
N GLY A 321 14.02 -5.05 1.90
CA GLY A 321 14.57 -5.90 2.96
C GLY A 321 13.86 -7.26 3.07
N GLN A 322 13.79 -7.82 4.27
CA GLN A 322 13.26 -9.17 4.52
C GLN A 322 11.80 -9.33 4.09
N GLY A 323 11.52 -10.40 3.36
CA GLY A 323 10.17 -10.76 2.91
C GLY A 323 9.59 -9.89 1.79
N ALA A 324 10.32 -8.86 1.34
CA ALA A 324 10.00 -8.16 0.11
C ALA A 324 10.20 -9.06 -1.12
N GLN A 325 9.57 -8.70 -2.24
CA GLN A 325 9.58 -9.57 -3.43
C GLN A 325 10.99 -9.68 -4.00
N GLY A 326 11.48 -10.92 -4.14
CA GLY A 326 12.79 -11.21 -4.73
C GLY A 326 13.99 -10.79 -3.87
N THR A 327 13.79 -10.52 -2.58
CA THR A 327 14.83 -10.18 -1.61
C THR A 327 14.98 -11.29 -0.57
N SER A 328 16.18 -11.43 -0.02
CA SER A 328 16.46 -12.33 1.11
C SER A 328 17.35 -11.59 2.10
N GLY A 329 16.75 -11.16 3.22
CA GLY A 329 17.40 -10.37 4.27
C GLY A 329 17.70 -8.91 3.87
N THR A 330 18.41 -8.69 2.78
CA THR A 330 18.79 -7.35 2.28
C THR A 330 17.95 -6.96 1.07
N GLY A 331 17.90 -5.67 0.75
CA GLY A 331 17.25 -5.21 -0.47
C GLY A 331 17.84 -3.91 -1.00
N LYS A 332 17.84 -3.78 -2.32
CA LYS A 332 18.10 -2.55 -3.06
C LYS A 332 16.92 -2.31 -4.00
N LEU A 333 16.35 -1.13 -3.99
CA LEU A 333 15.31 -0.71 -4.93
C LEU A 333 15.67 0.66 -5.48
N THR A 334 15.67 0.81 -6.79
CA THR A 334 15.87 2.10 -7.44
C THR A 334 14.55 2.53 -8.08
N MET A 335 14.14 3.77 -7.86
CA MET A 335 12.88 4.32 -8.34
C MET A 335 13.07 5.70 -8.96
N TYR A 336 12.16 6.04 -9.87
CA TYR A 336 12.06 7.32 -10.54
C TYR A 336 10.87 8.10 -9.97
N MET A 337 11.09 9.35 -9.59
CA MET A 337 10.05 10.25 -9.07
C MET A 337 10.15 11.59 -9.79
N GLN A 338 9.01 12.15 -10.19
CA GLN A 338 8.92 13.49 -10.75
C GLN A 338 8.19 14.39 -9.76
N PHE A 339 8.81 15.48 -9.33
CA PHE A 339 8.22 16.42 -8.37
C PHE A 339 7.50 17.53 -9.14
N ARG A 340 6.22 17.35 -9.44
CA ARG A 340 5.54 18.18 -10.45
C ARG A 340 4.94 19.47 -9.91
N ASP A 341 4.36 19.41 -8.73
CA ASP A 341 3.45 20.43 -8.21
C ASP A 341 3.71 20.66 -6.70
N TRP A 342 3.17 21.75 -6.14
CA TRP A 342 3.09 22.05 -4.68
C TRP A 342 4.39 22.04 -3.87
N TYR A 343 4.94 23.21 -3.62
CA TYR A 343 6.00 23.40 -2.62
C TYR A 343 5.53 22.98 -1.22
N GLY A 344 6.47 22.47 -0.43
CA GLY A 344 6.18 22.10 0.95
C GLY A 344 7.14 21.07 1.50
N ASP A 345 6.99 20.82 2.81
CA ASP A 345 7.76 19.84 3.53
C ASP A 345 6.95 18.55 3.64
N TYR A 346 7.54 17.44 3.20
CA TYR A 346 6.88 16.14 3.09
C TYR A 346 7.71 15.06 3.78
N PRO A 347 7.08 14.10 4.47
CA PRO A 347 7.81 13.01 5.09
C PRO A 347 8.05 11.85 4.11
N MET A 348 9.11 11.09 4.38
CA MET A 348 9.35 9.77 3.83
C MET A 348 9.76 8.87 4.99
N HIS A 349 9.12 7.70 5.11
CA HIS A 349 9.30 6.85 6.29
C HIS A 349 9.02 5.38 6.02
N CYS A 350 9.51 4.53 6.92
CA CYS A 350 9.00 3.17 7.02
C CYS A 350 7.58 3.20 7.59
N HIS A 351 6.69 2.39 7.04
CA HIS A 351 5.28 2.31 7.43
C HIS A 351 4.98 1.11 8.35
N ASN A 352 6.01 0.36 8.76
CA ASN A 352 5.90 -0.40 10.01
C ASN A 352 5.87 0.64 11.13
N VAL A 353 4.72 0.76 11.79
CA VAL A 353 4.42 1.85 12.73
C VAL A 353 5.41 1.90 13.90
N VAL A 354 5.94 0.74 14.31
CA VAL A 354 6.95 0.69 15.39
C VAL A 354 8.29 1.26 14.90
N HIS A 355 8.69 0.92 13.67
CA HIS A 355 9.91 1.47 13.07
C HIS A 355 9.77 2.97 12.83
N GLU A 356 8.60 3.42 12.35
CA GLU A 356 8.25 4.83 12.14
C GLU A 356 8.41 5.67 13.41
N ASP A 357 7.81 5.22 14.52
CA ASP A 357 7.80 5.94 15.80
C ASP A 357 9.16 5.97 16.50
N HIS A 358 10.13 5.11 16.12
CA HIS A 358 11.39 4.93 16.86
C HIS A 358 12.68 4.83 16.00
N SER A 359 12.91 5.58 14.93
CA SER A 359 12.28 6.80 14.42
C SER A 359 12.60 6.92 12.92
N MET A 360 12.20 5.91 12.14
CA MET A 360 12.64 5.69 10.75
C MET A 360 11.91 6.60 9.76
N MET A 361 12.20 7.90 9.84
CA MET A 361 11.57 8.93 9.03
C MET A 361 12.56 10.04 8.69
N ILE A 362 12.37 10.67 7.53
CA ILE A 362 13.02 11.91 7.12
C ILE A 362 11.98 12.90 6.59
N ARG A 363 12.39 14.16 6.43
CA ARG A 363 11.65 15.17 5.67
C ARG A 363 12.43 15.53 4.41
N PHE A 364 11.72 15.72 3.31
CA PHE A 364 12.22 16.40 2.13
C PHE A 364 11.34 17.63 1.86
N LYS A 365 11.90 18.62 1.18
CA LYS A 365 11.21 19.87 0.87
C LYS A 365 11.21 20.11 -0.62
N ILE A 366 10.04 20.20 -1.24
CA ILE A 366 9.93 20.60 -2.64
C ILE A 366 10.05 22.11 -2.71
N VAL A 367 10.99 22.59 -3.52
CA VAL A 367 11.35 24.01 -3.61
C VAL A 367 11.32 24.51 -5.05
N PRO A 368 11.12 25.83 -5.27
CA PRO A 368 11.35 26.44 -6.58
C PRO A 368 12.83 26.40 -6.96
N SER A 369 13.12 26.65 -8.24
CA SER A 369 14.49 26.59 -8.78
C SER A 369 15.43 27.69 -8.27
N ASP A 370 14.90 28.77 -7.70
CA ASP A 370 15.64 29.89 -7.13
C ASP A 370 15.87 29.78 -5.61
N ASP A 371 15.40 28.72 -4.96
CA ASP A 371 15.68 28.46 -3.54
C ASP A 371 17.19 28.23 -3.32
N PRO A 372 17.80 28.81 -2.28
CA PRO A 372 19.24 28.64 -2.00
C PRO A 372 19.65 27.19 -1.68
N ASN A 373 18.68 26.30 -1.44
CA ASN A 373 18.87 24.87 -1.24
C ASN A 373 18.39 24.01 -2.41
N ALA A 374 17.94 24.61 -3.53
CA ALA A 374 17.48 23.88 -4.70
C ALA A 374 18.47 22.77 -5.12
N GLY A 375 17.98 21.54 -5.13
CA GLY A 375 18.75 20.37 -5.50
C GLY A 375 19.74 19.89 -4.45
N LYS A 376 19.74 20.42 -3.21
CA LYS A 376 20.58 19.92 -2.11
C LYS A 376 20.10 18.61 -1.52
#